data_AF-A0A356KI45-F1
#
_entry.id   AF-A0A356KI45-F1
#
_cell.length_a   1.000
_cell.length_b   1.000
_cell.length_c   1.000
_cell.angle_alpha   90.00
_cell.angle_beta   90.00
_cell.angle_gamma   90.00
#
_symmetry.space_group_name_H-M   'P 1'
#
loop_
_entity.id
_entity.type
_entity.pdbx_description
1 polymer ?
#
loop_
_entity_poly.entity_id
_entity_poly.type
_entity_poly.pdbx_seq_one_letter_code
_entity_poly.pdbx_strand_id
1 'polypeptide(L)'
;GTPPADVIEAWQGIEGEFEAIAAKRPKIGFGKSPATQLGTLGSGNHFIEVCLDEDERVWFMLHSGSRGVGNRIGRRFIEQAREDMRTWFVNLPDQDLAYFPEGTQHFDDYVEALHWAQRYAALNREVMMRAVLKAARSTPGIPAFTTEAAAVNCHH
;
A
#
# COMPACT_ATOMS: atom_id res chain seq x y z
N GLY A 1 -4.30 -2.95 -19.91
CA GLY A 1 -5.72 -2.68 -20.15
C GLY A 1 -6.15 -1.49 -19.32
N THR A 2 -7.28 -0.88 -19.64
CA THR A 2 -7.88 0.20 -18.83
C THR A 2 -8.30 -0.36 -17.46
N PRO A 3 -7.97 0.31 -16.34
CA PRO A 3 -8.42 -0.13 -15.02
C PRO A 3 -9.96 -0.16 -14.91
N PRO A 4 -10.52 -1.05 -14.06
CA PRO A 4 -11.95 -1.04 -13.73
C PRO A 4 -12.41 0.31 -13.16
N ALA A 5 -13.69 0.66 -13.36
CA ALA A 5 -14.23 1.96 -12.95
C ALA A 5 -14.11 2.22 -11.44
N ASP A 6 -14.33 1.19 -10.61
CA ASP A 6 -14.20 1.28 -9.16
C ASP A 6 -12.74 1.48 -8.69
N VAL A 7 -11.77 1.00 -9.46
CA VAL A 7 -10.34 1.27 -9.23
C VAL A 7 -10.00 2.71 -9.61
N ILE A 8 -10.59 3.24 -10.69
CA ILE A 8 -10.40 4.64 -11.11
C ILE A 8 -10.97 5.59 -10.05
N GLU A 9 -12.19 5.36 -9.59
CA GLU A 9 -12.85 6.16 -8.55
C GLU A 9 -12.05 6.12 -7.24
N ALA A 10 -11.60 4.94 -6.83
CA ALA A 10 -10.73 4.78 -5.67
C ALA A 10 -9.44 5.62 -5.81
N TRP A 11 -8.77 5.57 -6.97
CA TRP A 11 -7.57 6.35 -7.23
C TRP A 11 -7.83 7.86 -7.14
N GLN A 12 -8.92 8.35 -7.76
CA GLN A 12 -9.30 9.77 -7.73
C GLN A 12 -9.48 10.31 -6.30
N GLY A 13 -9.89 9.45 -5.36
CA GLY A 13 -10.02 9.82 -3.96
C GLY A 13 -8.72 10.09 -3.20
N ILE A 14 -7.55 9.73 -3.77
CA ILE A 14 -6.23 9.89 -3.12
C ILE A 14 -5.15 10.48 -4.03
N GLU A 15 -5.46 10.77 -5.30
CA GLU A 15 -4.47 11.22 -6.27
C GLU A 15 -3.90 12.60 -5.96
N GLY A 16 -4.74 13.54 -5.50
CA GLY A 16 -4.28 14.89 -5.14
C GLY A 16 -3.28 14.90 -3.99
N GLU A 17 -3.45 14.01 -3.00
CA GLU A 17 -2.48 13.82 -1.91
C GLU A 17 -1.14 13.31 -2.44
N PHE A 18 -1.18 12.37 -3.39
CA PHE A 18 0.03 11.87 -4.05
C PHE A 18 0.74 12.96 -4.85
N GLU A 19 0.00 13.78 -5.59
CA GLU A 19 0.54 14.89 -6.36
C GLU A 19 1.22 15.92 -5.45
N ALA A 20 0.64 16.23 -4.30
CA ALA A 20 1.25 17.11 -3.30
C ALA A 20 2.58 16.55 -2.77
N ILE A 21 2.62 15.24 -2.44
CA ILE A 21 3.85 14.56 -2.02
C ILE A 21 4.89 14.58 -3.14
N ALA A 22 4.50 14.29 -4.38
CA ALA A 22 5.38 14.27 -5.53
C ALA A 22 5.90 15.68 -5.89
N ALA A 23 5.11 16.73 -5.66
CA ALA A 23 5.53 18.11 -5.84
C ALA A 23 6.61 18.52 -4.83
N LYS A 24 6.45 18.14 -3.56
CA LYS A 24 7.48 18.34 -2.51
C LYS A 24 8.73 17.51 -2.78
N ARG A 25 8.56 16.29 -3.29
CA ARG A 25 9.62 15.30 -3.50
C ARG A 25 9.54 14.69 -4.90
N PRO A 26 10.04 15.38 -5.96
CA PRO A 26 9.88 14.94 -7.36
C PRO A 26 10.39 13.52 -7.63
N LYS A 27 11.45 13.10 -6.92
CA LYS A 27 12.03 11.75 -6.93
C LYS A 27 11.01 10.63 -6.65
N ILE A 28 9.93 10.89 -5.91
CA ILE A 28 8.85 9.93 -5.62
C ILE A 28 7.92 9.74 -6.83
N GLY A 29 7.70 10.82 -7.59
CA GLY A 29 6.87 10.83 -8.80
C GLY A 29 7.48 10.08 -9.98
N PHE A 30 8.81 9.90 -10.02
CA PHE A 30 9.48 9.14 -11.09
C PHE A 30 9.30 7.62 -10.91
N GLY A 31 8.59 7.00 -11.85
CA GLY A 31 8.42 5.56 -11.92
C GLY A 31 7.06 5.15 -12.50
N LYS A 32 6.66 3.89 -12.27
CA LYS A 32 5.31 3.44 -12.63
C LYS A 32 4.27 4.23 -11.83
N SER A 33 3.29 4.78 -12.54
CA SER A 33 2.20 5.54 -11.93
C SER A 33 1.43 4.66 -10.93
N PRO A 34 1.15 5.15 -9.70
CA PRO A 34 0.35 4.40 -8.73
C PRO A 34 -1.04 4.03 -9.26
N ALA A 35 -1.63 4.86 -10.12
CA ALA A 35 -2.91 4.59 -10.77
C ALA A 35 -2.92 3.26 -11.55
N THR A 36 -1.78 2.90 -12.17
CA THR A 36 -1.65 1.67 -12.96
C THR A 36 -1.42 0.41 -12.12
N GLN A 37 -1.11 0.57 -10.83
CA GLN A 37 -0.82 -0.53 -9.91
C GLN A 37 -1.92 -0.76 -8.87
N LEU A 38 -2.86 0.19 -8.72
CA LEU A 38 -3.96 0.06 -7.78
C LEU A 38 -4.88 -1.09 -8.22
N GLY A 39 -5.35 -1.88 -7.26
CA GLY A 39 -6.13 -3.08 -7.48
C GLY A 39 -5.34 -4.27 -8.04
N THR A 40 -4.01 -4.27 -7.91
CA THR A 40 -3.16 -5.38 -8.37
C THR A 40 -2.53 -6.12 -7.20
N LEU A 41 -2.44 -7.46 -7.34
CA LEU A 41 -1.90 -8.31 -6.30
C LEU A 41 -0.41 -8.10 -6.08
N GLY A 42 0.36 -8.15 -7.18
CA GLY A 42 1.80 -8.05 -7.17
C GLY A 42 2.59 -9.32 -7.32
N SER A 43 3.86 -9.24 -6.94
CA SER A 43 4.82 -10.33 -6.88
C SER A 43 5.42 -10.45 -5.48
N GLY A 44 6.17 -11.51 -5.19
CA GLY A 44 6.74 -11.78 -3.87
C GLY A 44 5.80 -12.64 -3.04
N ASN A 45 5.68 -12.36 -1.74
CA ASN A 45 4.78 -13.07 -0.82
C ASN A 45 3.32 -12.59 -0.91
N HIS A 46 2.90 -11.97 -2.03
CA HIS A 46 1.54 -11.47 -2.22
C HIS A 46 0.63 -12.56 -2.79
N PHE A 47 -0.50 -12.84 -2.12
CA PHE A 47 -1.41 -13.93 -2.47
C PHE A 47 -2.88 -13.60 -2.19
N ILE A 48 -3.75 -14.38 -2.83
CA ILE A 48 -5.19 -14.47 -2.54
C ILE A 48 -5.45 -15.94 -2.25
N GLU A 49 -6.02 -16.24 -1.10
CA GLU A 49 -6.27 -17.60 -0.64
C GLU A 49 -7.72 -17.77 -0.18
N VAL A 50 -8.22 -18.99 -0.35
CA VAL A 50 -9.51 -19.43 0.20
C VAL A 50 -9.19 -20.43 1.30
N CYS A 51 -9.56 -20.09 2.53
CA CYS A 51 -9.21 -20.84 3.73
C CYS A 51 -10.46 -21.31 4.45
N LEU A 52 -10.33 -22.36 5.26
CA LEU A 52 -11.33 -22.77 6.23
C LEU A 52 -10.84 -22.42 7.63
N ASP A 53 -11.72 -21.93 8.50
CA ASP A 53 -11.44 -21.86 9.94
C ASP A 53 -11.75 -23.20 10.63
N GLU A 54 -11.53 -23.26 11.95
CA GLU A 54 -11.77 -24.45 12.76
C GLU A 54 -13.25 -24.86 12.83
N ASP A 55 -14.17 -23.94 12.51
CA ASP A 55 -15.62 -24.16 12.45
C ASP A 55 -16.10 -24.42 11.00
N GLU A 56 -15.17 -24.74 10.08
CA GLU A 56 -15.42 -24.97 8.65
C GLU A 56 -16.04 -23.77 7.91
N ARG A 57 -15.87 -22.54 8.41
CA ARG A 57 -16.29 -21.34 7.68
C ARG A 57 -15.26 -20.97 6.61
N VAL A 58 -15.74 -20.53 5.46
CA VAL A 58 -14.88 -20.10 4.34
C VAL A 58 -14.42 -18.65 4.52
N TRP A 59 -13.13 -18.42 4.39
CA TRP A 59 -12.49 -17.11 4.45
C TRP A 59 -11.77 -16.80 3.14
N PHE A 60 -11.88 -15.55 2.69
CA PHE A 60 -11.01 -15.01 1.65
C PHE A 60 -9.88 -14.23 2.30
N MET A 61 -8.66 -14.73 2.19
CA MET A 61 -7.48 -14.06 2.71
C MET A 61 -6.75 -13.36 1.57
N LEU A 62 -6.33 -12.10 1.81
CA LEU A 62 -5.64 -11.28 0.83
C LEU A 62 -4.40 -10.65 1.46
N HIS A 63 -3.25 -10.98 0.90
CA HIS A 63 -1.97 -10.40 1.30
C HIS A 63 -1.44 -9.49 0.19
N SER A 64 -1.50 -8.17 0.42
CA SER A 64 -0.92 -7.17 -0.49
C SER A 64 -0.61 -5.84 0.21
N GLY A 65 0.38 -5.13 -0.32
CA GLY A 65 0.83 -3.84 0.20
C GLY A 65 0.62 -2.66 -0.76
N SER A 66 1.40 -1.60 -0.52
CA SER A 66 1.41 -0.32 -1.25
C SER A 66 2.06 -0.36 -2.63
N ARG A 67 2.23 -1.56 -3.19
CA ARG A 67 2.82 -1.82 -4.51
C ARG A 67 4.19 -1.14 -4.67
N GLY A 68 4.56 -0.80 -5.93
CA GLY A 68 5.83 -0.18 -6.24
C GLY A 68 5.97 1.24 -5.67
N VAL A 69 4.87 1.97 -5.47
CA VAL A 69 4.93 3.34 -4.97
C VAL A 69 5.42 3.41 -3.53
N GLY A 70 4.92 2.55 -2.63
CA GLY A 70 5.42 2.54 -1.25
C GLY A 70 6.88 2.11 -1.14
N ASN A 71 7.34 1.17 -1.97
CA ASN A 71 8.77 0.84 -2.03
C ASN A 71 9.61 2.05 -2.47
N ARG A 72 9.15 2.81 -3.47
CA ARG A 72 9.83 4.05 -3.87
C ARG A 72 9.89 5.04 -2.73
N ILE A 73 8.77 5.33 -2.07
CA ILE A 73 8.69 6.24 -0.92
C ILE A 73 9.71 5.82 0.14
N GLY A 74 9.65 4.57 0.61
CA GLY A 74 10.56 4.05 1.64
C GLY A 74 12.03 4.18 1.26
N ARG A 75 12.40 3.78 0.03
CA ARG A 75 13.79 3.92 -0.45
C ARG A 75 14.26 5.36 -0.47
N ARG A 76 13.43 6.30 -0.96
CA ARG A 76 13.82 7.72 -1.02
C ARG A 76 14.06 8.31 0.37
N PHE A 77 13.20 7.99 1.32
CA PHE A 77 13.34 8.51 2.68
C PHE A 77 14.50 7.85 3.44
N ILE A 78 14.78 6.57 3.22
CA ILE A 78 16.01 5.93 3.76
C ILE A 78 17.27 6.58 3.19
N GLU A 79 17.32 6.83 1.87
CA GLU A 79 18.43 7.53 1.22
C GLU A 79 18.62 8.93 1.81
N GLN A 80 17.53 9.68 2.01
CA GLN A 80 17.56 11.02 2.61
C GLN A 80 18.01 10.99 4.07
N ALA A 81 17.53 10.05 4.89
CA ALA A 81 17.93 9.93 6.28
C ALA A 81 19.45 9.66 6.39
N ARG A 82 20.01 8.81 5.52
CA ARG A 82 21.46 8.56 5.47
C ARG A 82 22.26 9.81 5.08
N GLU A 83 21.74 10.63 4.17
CA GLU A 83 22.35 11.91 3.80
C GLU A 83 22.38 12.89 4.98
N ASP A 84 21.30 12.95 5.75
CA ASP A 84 21.20 13.81 6.93
C ASP A 84 22.18 13.37 8.02
N MET A 85 22.28 12.07 8.32
CA MET A 85 23.25 11.54 9.29
C MET A 85 24.69 11.90 8.91
N ARG A 86 25.04 11.85 7.62
CA ARG A 86 26.36 12.26 7.13
C ARG A 86 26.59 13.76 7.33
N THR A 87 25.59 14.58 7.01
CA THR A 87 25.63 16.04 7.16
C THR A 87 25.77 16.45 8.62
N TRP A 88 25.12 15.74 9.54
CA TRP A 88 25.15 16.02 10.98
C TRP A 88 26.32 15.34 11.71
N PHE A 89 27.19 14.63 10.99
CA PHE A 89 28.32 13.87 11.54
C PHE A 89 27.90 12.87 12.63
N VAL A 90 26.71 12.28 12.50
CA VAL A 90 26.20 11.26 13.43
C VAL A 90 26.80 9.90 13.04
N ASN A 91 27.54 9.30 13.96
CA ASN A 91 28.13 7.97 13.74
C ASN A 91 27.14 6.88 14.19
N LEU A 92 26.53 6.20 13.24
CA LEU A 92 25.64 5.07 13.50
C LEU A 92 26.41 3.76 13.51
N PRO A 93 26.02 2.78 14.34
CA PRO A 93 26.60 1.44 14.28
C PRO A 93 26.27 0.72 12.96
N ASP A 94 25.15 1.09 12.34
CA ASP A 94 24.75 0.65 10.99
C ASP A 94 24.04 1.80 10.26
N GLN A 95 24.33 2.00 8.97
CA GLN A 95 23.68 3.02 8.13
C GLN A 95 22.20 2.72 7.88
N ASP A 96 21.78 1.47 8.06
CA ASP A 96 20.38 1.06 7.95
C ASP A 96 19.54 1.54 9.14
N LEU A 97 20.18 2.07 10.20
CA LEU A 97 19.53 2.68 11.37
C LEU A 97 19.37 4.20 11.24
N ALA A 98 19.50 4.75 10.04
CA ALA A 98 19.27 6.17 9.79
C ALA A 98 17.81 6.55 10.08
N TYR A 99 17.62 7.71 10.70
CA TYR A 99 16.31 8.16 11.18
C TYR A 99 16.13 9.67 10.96
N PHE A 100 14.89 10.13 11.04
CA PHE A 100 14.58 11.56 11.11
C PHE A 100 14.19 11.91 12.55
N PRO A 101 14.82 12.92 13.17
CA PRO A 101 14.37 13.46 14.44
C PRO A 101 12.99 14.11 14.29
N GLU A 102 12.11 13.90 15.26
CA GLU A 102 10.82 14.60 15.33
C GLU A 102 11.00 16.12 15.32
N GLY A 103 10.08 16.83 14.66
CA GLY A 103 10.14 18.28 14.49
C GLY A 103 11.03 18.77 13.34
N THR A 104 11.64 17.85 12.57
CA THR A 104 12.33 18.21 11.32
C THR A 104 11.37 18.14 10.13
N GLN A 105 11.58 18.99 9.13
CA GLN A 105 10.79 18.95 7.88
C GLN A 105 10.86 17.57 7.19
N HIS A 106 12.00 16.90 7.28
CA HIS A 106 12.17 15.57 6.69
C HIS A 106 11.36 14.49 7.42
N PHE A 107 11.19 14.62 8.74
CA PHE A 107 10.28 13.78 9.51
C PHE A 107 8.83 14.00 9.08
N ASP A 108 8.38 15.25 9.00
CA ASP A 108 7.00 15.58 8.64
C ASP A 108 6.66 15.09 7.21
N ASP A 109 7.56 15.34 6.25
CA ASP A 109 7.40 14.86 4.87
C ASP A 109 7.36 13.33 4.80
N TYR A 110 8.16 12.64 5.62
CA TYR A 110 8.18 11.18 5.68
C TYR A 110 6.88 10.63 6.24
N VAL A 111 6.39 11.19 7.35
CA VAL A 111 5.15 10.75 8.00
C VAL A 111 3.94 10.97 7.07
N GLU A 112 3.88 12.11 6.39
CA GLU A 112 2.85 12.38 5.37
C GLU A 112 2.87 11.31 4.26
N ALA A 113 4.04 11.04 3.69
CA ALA A 113 4.17 10.05 2.61
C ALA A 113 3.92 8.61 3.09
N LEU A 114 4.28 8.29 4.33
CA LEU A 114 4.03 6.99 4.96
C LEU A 114 2.53 6.75 5.15
N HIS A 115 1.80 7.72 5.73
CA HIS A 115 0.36 7.62 5.91
C HIS A 115 -0.36 7.48 4.58
N TRP A 116 0.05 8.23 3.55
CA TRP A 116 -0.49 8.07 2.21
C TRP A 116 -0.22 6.66 1.65
N ALA A 117 1.00 6.13 1.81
CA ALA A 117 1.32 4.78 1.34
C ALA A 117 0.50 3.69 2.05
N GLN A 118 0.25 3.85 3.36
CA GLN A 118 -0.62 2.97 4.14
C GLN A 118 -2.07 3.02 3.66
N ARG A 119 -2.61 4.23 3.42
CA ARG A 119 -3.94 4.42 2.85
C ARG A 119 -4.05 3.80 1.46
N TYR A 120 -3.05 4.00 0.60
CA TYR A 120 -2.97 3.38 -0.71
C TYR A 120 -2.95 1.83 -0.60
N ALA A 121 -2.20 1.27 0.35
CA ALA A 121 -2.19 -0.18 0.58
C ALA A 121 -3.56 -0.72 1.04
N ALA A 122 -4.23 -0.01 1.96
CA ALA A 122 -5.56 -0.36 2.43
C ALA A 122 -6.58 -0.32 1.28
N LEU A 123 -6.57 0.74 0.49
CA LEU A 123 -7.45 0.91 -0.66
C LEU A 123 -7.19 -0.16 -1.74
N ASN A 124 -5.92 -0.48 -1.98
CA ASN A 124 -5.53 -1.56 -2.88
C ASN A 124 -6.16 -2.89 -2.44
N ARG A 125 -6.08 -3.23 -1.14
CA ARG A 125 -6.71 -4.43 -0.60
C ARG A 125 -8.23 -4.40 -0.70
N GLU A 126 -8.85 -3.25 -0.44
CA GLU A 126 -10.30 -3.10 -0.50
C GLU A 126 -10.87 -3.36 -1.90
N VAL A 127 -10.31 -2.70 -2.93
CA VAL A 127 -10.79 -2.90 -4.31
C VAL A 127 -10.52 -4.34 -4.80
N MET A 128 -9.39 -4.95 -4.39
CA MET A 128 -9.11 -6.35 -4.68
C MET A 128 -10.10 -7.30 -3.99
N MET A 129 -10.41 -7.06 -2.72
CA MET A 129 -11.38 -7.89 -2.00
C MET A 129 -12.78 -7.79 -2.62
N ARG A 130 -13.21 -6.59 -3.04
CA ARG A 130 -14.45 -6.41 -3.80
C ARG A 130 -14.44 -7.22 -5.09
N ALA A 131 -13.33 -7.22 -5.83
CA ALA A 131 -13.18 -8.01 -7.04
C ALA A 131 -13.22 -9.52 -6.77
N VAL A 132 -12.55 -10.00 -5.71
CA VAL A 132 -12.57 -11.41 -5.29
C VAL A 132 -13.99 -11.86 -4.93
N LEU A 133 -14.70 -11.08 -4.12
CA LEU A 133 -16.08 -11.40 -3.73
C LEU A 133 -17.03 -11.39 -4.93
N LYS A 134 -16.87 -10.43 -5.85
CA LYS A 134 -17.65 -10.38 -7.08
C LYS A 134 -17.39 -11.62 -7.94
N ALA A 135 -16.13 -12.00 -8.11
CA ALA A 135 -15.75 -13.19 -8.87
C ALA A 135 -16.35 -14.45 -8.24
N ALA A 136 -16.18 -14.65 -6.92
CA ALA A 136 -16.72 -15.79 -6.19
C ALA A 136 -18.25 -15.90 -6.34
N ARG A 137 -18.99 -14.81 -6.19
CA ARG A 137 -20.46 -14.79 -6.36
C ARG A 137 -20.90 -15.13 -7.79
N SER A 138 -20.08 -14.84 -8.79
CA SER A 138 -20.39 -15.11 -10.21
C SER A 138 -19.98 -16.51 -10.67
N THR A 139 -19.23 -17.26 -9.86
CA THR A 139 -18.73 -18.58 -10.22
C THR A 139 -19.84 -19.63 -10.14
N PRO A 140 -20.14 -20.38 -11.22
CA PRO A 140 -21.11 -21.47 -11.18
C PRO A 140 -20.75 -22.53 -10.13
N GLY A 141 -21.74 -22.98 -9.37
CA GLY A 141 -21.56 -23.99 -8.33
C GLY A 141 -21.22 -23.45 -6.94
N ILE A 142 -20.94 -22.14 -6.79
CA ILE A 142 -20.82 -21.50 -5.48
C ILE A 142 -22.22 -21.08 -5.00
N PRO A 143 -22.71 -21.58 -3.84
CA PRO A 143 -23.99 -21.15 -3.28
C PRO A 143 -24.01 -19.66 -2.96
N ALA A 144 -25.19 -19.05 -2.90
CA ALA A 144 -25.32 -17.68 -2.42
C ALA A 144 -24.80 -17.57 -0.98
N PHE A 145 -23.97 -16.56 -0.71
CA PHE A 145 -23.38 -16.31 0.59
C PHE A 145 -23.40 -14.83 0.95
N THR A 146 -23.48 -14.54 2.24
CA THR A 146 -23.24 -13.20 2.81
C THR A 146 -21.83 -13.14 3.38
N THR A 147 -21.30 -11.93 3.47
CA THR A 147 -20.01 -11.67 4.12
C THR A 147 -20.29 -10.94 5.43
N GLU A 148 -20.28 -11.65 6.54
CA GLU A 148 -20.46 -11.06 7.88
C GLU A 148 -19.14 -10.43 8.41
N ALA A 149 -19.28 -9.50 9.36
CA ALA A 149 -18.49 -8.26 9.52
C ALA A 149 -17.02 -8.34 10.00
N ALA A 150 -16.36 -9.49 9.99
CA ALA A 150 -14.98 -9.59 10.46
C ALA A 150 -13.96 -9.41 9.32
N ALA A 151 -13.85 -8.17 8.81
CA ALA A 151 -12.69 -7.81 7.98
C ALA A 151 -11.50 -7.52 8.90
N VAL A 152 -10.64 -8.52 9.11
CA VAL A 152 -9.35 -8.31 9.81
C VAL A 152 -8.38 -7.69 8.82
N ASN A 153 -8.19 -6.38 8.90
CA ASN A 153 -7.25 -5.65 8.06
C ASN A 153 -6.02 -5.26 8.88
N CYS A 154 -5.02 -6.14 8.92
CA CYS A 154 -3.76 -5.90 9.59
C CYS A 154 -2.72 -5.28 8.65
N HIS A 155 -1.91 -4.37 9.17
CA HIS A 155 -0.70 -3.87 8.53
C HIS A 155 0.51 -4.43 9.31
N HIS A 156 1.50 -4.94 8.60
CA HIS A 156 2.74 -5.51 9.14
C HIS A 156 3.91 -5.04 8.29
#